data_AF-A0A2S8NQ44-F1
#
_entry.id   AF-A0A2S8NQ44-F1
#
_cell.length_a   1.000
_cell.length_b   1.000
_cell.length_c   1.000
_cell.angle_alpha   90.00
_cell.angle_beta   90.00
_cell.angle_gamma   90.00
#
_symmetry.space_group_name_H-M   'P 1'
#
loop_
_entity.id
_entity.type
_entity.pdbx_description
1 polymer ?
#
loop_
_entity_poly.entity_id
_entity_poly.type
_entity_poly.pdbx_seq_one_letter_code
_entity_poly.pdbx_strand_id
1 'polypeptide(L)'
;MKKLLSILAVFGVSAVGTTSVVACNKTESNNLSIVKKIVAPATVAVANPKEVTNAEIKTALEANVLKAVQGVLKTATATDFQFDVYKDNQGTSLTTINLEEGKVEVYVQITPAKDKNVVIGKSEYIKVTLPKYGEGKKVDISDVTVADQNVAIKVVNPEQVKKVDLNAVNTDKNLANAVLKAIQKKALNAVASDFEITNNGEEGDYKAAKDVKVTVKAKDNSANISGEFKVNVKVTATVATPAA
;
A
#
# COMPACT_ATOMS: atom_id res chain seq x y z
N MET A 1 -66.25 16.74 -66.14
CA MET A 1 -65.32 17.88 -65.94
C MET A 1 -64.79 17.82 -64.50
N LYS A 2 -63.45 17.90 -64.36
CA LYS A 2 -62.65 18.46 -63.26
C LYS A 2 -62.93 18.07 -61.78
N LYS A 3 -61.97 17.28 -61.24
CA LYS A 3 -61.23 17.36 -59.96
C LYS A 3 -61.81 18.20 -58.81
N LEU A 4 -61.75 17.67 -57.57
CA LEU A 4 -60.81 18.15 -56.51
C LEU A 4 -60.80 17.25 -55.25
N LEU A 5 -59.58 17.05 -54.73
CA LEU A 5 -59.18 16.41 -53.46
C LEU A 5 -59.70 17.19 -52.23
N SER A 6 -59.90 16.50 -51.10
CA SER A 6 -59.18 16.82 -49.85
C SER A 6 -59.43 15.82 -48.71
N ILE A 7 -58.33 15.44 -48.08
CA ILE A 7 -58.10 14.55 -46.94
C ILE A 7 -58.54 15.22 -45.62
N LEU A 8 -59.10 14.48 -44.66
CA LEU A 8 -58.86 14.75 -43.24
C LEU A 8 -58.96 13.49 -42.37
N ALA A 9 -57.99 13.36 -41.47
CA ALA A 9 -57.57 12.17 -40.77
C ALA A 9 -58.43 11.80 -39.55
N VAL A 10 -58.60 10.49 -39.34
CA VAL A 10 -59.09 9.87 -38.11
C VAL A 10 -57.92 9.73 -37.14
N PHE A 11 -57.91 10.50 -36.06
CA PHE A 11 -57.04 10.25 -34.90
C PHE A 11 -57.70 9.21 -34.00
N GLY A 12 -57.46 7.94 -34.28
CA GLY A 12 -57.63 6.86 -33.31
C GLY A 12 -56.31 6.63 -32.60
N VAL A 13 -56.09 7.28 -31.46
CA VAL A 13 -54.96 6.97 -30.58
C VAL A 13 -55.29 5.67 -29.85
N SER A 14 -54.81 4.55 -30.38
CA SER A 14 -54.68 3.32 -29.59
C SER A 14 -53.39 3.44 -28.77
N ALA A 15 -53.55 3.63 -27.46
CA ALA A 15 -52.46 3.54 -26.50
C ALA A 15 -52.00 2.07 -26.44
N VAL A 16 -51.00 1.72 -27.26
CA VAL A 16 -50.24 0.49 -27.09
C VAL A 16 -49.31 0.74 -25.90
N GLY A 17 -49.73 0.24 -24.73
CA GLY A 17 -48.86 0.20 -23.56
C GLY A 17 -47.67 -0.69 -23.89
N THR A 18 -46.55 -0.09 -24.28
CA THR A 18 -45.27 -0.79 -24.33
C THR A 18 -44.91 -1.12 -22.90
N THR A 19 -45.20 -2.34 -22.47
CA THR A 19 -44.45 -2.95 -21.38
C THR A 19 -43.01 -3.00 -21.88
N SER A 20 -42.20 -2.02 -21.50
CA SER A 20 -40.76 -2.11 -21.61
C SER A 20 -40.35 -3.29 -20.73
N VAL A 21 -40.28 -4.47 -21.33
CA VAL A 21 -39.42 -5.54 -20.85
C VAL A 21 -38.03 -4.92 -20.88
N VAL A 22 -37.57 -4.44 -19.73
CA VAL A 22 -36.16 -4.25 -19.46
C VAL A 22 -35.57 -5.65 -19.51
N ALA A 23 -35.28 -6.12 -20.71
CA ALA A 23 -34.41 -7.25 -20.91
C ALA A 23 -33.13 -6.89 -20.16
N CYS A 24 -32.80 -7.63 -19.11
CA CYS A 24 -31.50 -7.58 -18.49
C CYS A 24 -30.48 -7.67 -19.62
N ASN A 25 -29.74 -6.58 -19.84
CA ASN A 25 -28.71 -6.46 -20.85
C ASN A 25 -27.50 -7.31 -20.44
N LYS A 26 -27.70 -8.64 -20.32
CA LYS A 26 -26.62 -9.63 -20.21
C LYS A 26 -26.00 -9.78 -21.60
N THR A 27 -25.37 -8.71 -22.03
CA THR A 27 -24.57 -8.69 -23.24
C THR A 27 -23.25 -9.39 -22.92
N GLU A 28 -22.72 -10.20 -23.84
CA GLU A 28 -21.38 -10.83 -23.72
C GLU A 28 -20.28 -9.81 -23.34
N SER A 29 -20.51 -8.51 -23.56
CA SER A 29 -19.60 -7.43 -23.17
C SER A 29 -19.32 -7.33 -21.67
N ASN A 30 -20.18 -7.87 -20.80
CA ASN A 30 -19.99 -7.82 -19.34
C ASN A 30 -19.41 -9.13 -18.77
N ASN A 31 -18.89 -9.99 -19.65
CA ASN A 31 -18.35 -11.30 -19.30
C ASN A 31 -16.90 -11.20 -18.81
N LEU A 32 -16.63 -11.67 -17.58
CA LEU A 32 -15.31 -11.64 -16.96
C LEU A 32 -14.28 -12.53 -17.68
N SER A 33 -14.70 -13.45 -18.54
CA SER A 33 -13.81 -14.27 -19.37
C SER A 33 -12.91 -13.45 -20.31
N ILE A 34 -13.30 -12.21 -20.60
CA ILE A 34 -12.58 -11.24 -21.44
C ILE A 34 -11.37 -10.65 -20.70
N VAL A 35 -11.34 -10.70 -19.35
CA VAL A 35 -10.19 -10.22 -18.59
C VAL A 35 -8.99 -11.14 -18.82
N LYS A 36 -8.00 -10.67 -19.59
CA LYS A 36 -6.77 -11.44 -19.90
C LYS A 36 -5.54 -10.96 -19.15
N LYS A 37 -5.59 -9.78 -18.52
CA LYS A 37 -4.43 -9.18 -17.84
C LYS A 37 -4.85 -8.39 -16.61
N ILE A 38 -4.09 -8.56 -15.54
CA ILE A 38 -4.13 -7.72 -14.34
C ILE A 38 -2.73 -7.10 -14.21
N VAL A 39 -2.68 -5.81 -13.91
CA VAL A 39 -1.40 -5.13 -13.65
C VAL A 39 -0.87 -5.61 -12.31
N ALA A 40 0.42 -5.92 -12.20
CA ALA A 40 1.04 -6.27 -10.92
C ALA A 40 0.98 -5.07 -9.95
N PRO A 41 0.86 -5.32 -8.63
CA PRO A 41 0.93 -4.25 -7.65
C PRO A 41 2.36 -3.72 -7.59
N ALA A 42 2.52 -2.44 -7.22
CA ALA A 42 3.86 -1.84 -7.10
C ALA A 42 4.64 -2.41 -5.91
N THR A 43 3.94 -2.77 -4.84
CA THR A 43 4.47 -3.42 -3.63
C THR A 43 3.40 -4.35 -3.07
N VAL A 44 3.83 -5.31 -2.24
CA VAL A 44 2.93 -6.09 -1.39
C VAL A 44 3.24 -5.71 0.06
N ALA A 45 2.24 -5.22 0.77
CA ALA A 45 2.32 -4.94 2.19
C ALA A 45 2.25 -6.28 2.95
N VAL A 46 3.31 -6.63 3.68
CA VAL A 46 3.43 -7.95 4.30
C VAL A 46 3.98 -7.85 5.72
N ALA A 47 3.47 -8.69 6.62
CA ALA A 47 3.98 -8.83 7.98
C ALA A 47 5.25 -9.70 8.02
N ASN A 48 5.29 -10.77 7.22
CA ASN A 48 6.45 -11.65 7.07
C ASN A 48 6.73 -11.91 5.57
N PRO A 49 7.83 -11.38 4.99
CA PRO A 49 8.12 -11.53 3.57
C PRO A 49 8.45 -12.97 3.14
N LYS A 50 8.74 -13.89 4.08
CA LYS A 50 8.96 -15.32 3.80
C LYS A 50 7.67 -16.14 3.76
N GLU A 51 6.61 -15.62 4.38
CA GLU A 51 5.34 -16.34 4.59
C GLU A 51 4.17 -15.42 4.26
N VAL A 52 4.22 -14.79 3.09
CA VAL A 52 3.18 -13.86 2.64
C VAL A 52 1.91 -14.64 2.36
N THR A 53 0.85 -14.29 3.08
CA THR A 53 -0.44 -14.97 3.04
C THR A 53 -1.26 -14.60 1.81
N ASN A 54 -2.21 -15.46 1.45
CA ASN A 54 -3.19 -15.16 0.41
C ASN A 54 -3.95 -13.85 0.68
N ALA A 55 -4.33 -13.57 1.94
CA ALA A 55 -5.05 -12.36 2.31
C ALA A 55 -4.25 -11.06 2.06
N GLU A 56 -2.95 -11.07 2.36
CA GLU A 56 -2.05 -9.94 2.07
C GLU A 56 -1.93 -9.71 0.56
N ILE A 57 -1.80 -10.79 -0.22
CA ILE A 57 -1.73 -10.72 -1.69
C ILE A 57 -3.05 -10.19 -2.27
N LYS A 58 -4.20 -10.65 -1.76
CA LYS A 58 -5.51 -10.15 -2.19
C LYS A 58 -5.61 -8.66 -1.94
N THR A 59 -5.31 -8.21 -0.73
CA THR A 59 -5.32 -6.79 -0.36
C THR A 59 -4.46 -5.95 -1.32
N ALA A 60 -3.25 -6.41 -1.65
CA ALA A 60 -2.37 -5.72 -2.60
C ALA A 60 -2.92 -5.65 -4.03
N LEU A 61 -3.76 -6.62 -4.44
CA LEU A 61 -4.31 -6.72 -5.79
C LEU A 61 -5.68 -6.06 -5.97
N GLU A 62 -6.41 -5.73 -4.90
CA GLU A 62 -7.80 -5.25 -4.95
C GLU A 62 -8.03 -4.13 -5.98
N ALA A 63 -7.23 -3.05 -5.90
CA ALA A 63 -7.35 -1.91 -6.81
C ALA A 63 -7.05 -2.28 -8.27
N ASN A 64 -6.06 -3.17 -8.48
CA ASN A 64 -5.62 -3.60 -9.80
C ASN A 64 -6.65 -4.54 -10.46
N VAL A 65 -7.27 -5.42 -9.67
CA VAL A 65 -8.37 -6.29 -10.12
C VAL A 65 -9.61 -5.46 -10.44
N LEU A 66 -10.00 -4.52 -9.57
CA LEU A 66 -11.11 -3.61 -9.85
C LEU A 66 -10.92 -2.86 -11.18
N LYS A 67 -9.71 -2.32 -11.40
CA LYS A 67 -9.39 -1.64 -12.66
C LYS A 67 -9.48 -2.57 -13.88
N ALA A 68 -9.08 -3.83 -13.74
CA ALA A 68 -9.22 -4.83 -14.80
C ALA A 68 -10.69 -5.13 -15.11
N VAL A 69 -11.53 -5.29 -14.08
CA VAL A 69 -12.98 -5.48 -14.23
C VAL A 69 -13.65 -4.25 -14.85
N GLN A 70 -13.23 -3.05 -14.46
CA GLN A 70 -13.70 -1.80 -15.05
C GLN A 70 -13.30 -1.62 -16.52
N GLY A 71 -12.28 -2.35 -16.98
CA GLY A 71 -11.95 -2.48 -18.40
C GLY A 71 -13.02 -3.24 -19.20
N VAL A 72 -13.78 -4.12 -18.54
CA VAL A 72 -14.92 -4.85 -19.11
C VAL A 72 -16.19 -4.02 -18.96
N LEU A 73 -16.50 -3.58 -17.74
CA LEU A 73 -17.66 -2.75 -17.43
C LEU A 73 -17.27 -1.57 -16.55
N LYS A 74 -17.21 -0.37 -17.15
CA LYS A 74 -16.73 0.85 -16.48
C LYS A 74 -17.43 1.19 -15.16
N THR A 75 -18.70 0.82 -15.02
CA THR A 75 -19.52 1.11 -13.82
C THR A 75 -19.38 0.06 -12.72
N ALA A 76 -18.60 -1.00 -12.93
CA ALA A 76 -18.42 -2.04 -11.93
C ALA A 76 -17.70 -1.49 -10.69
N THR A 77 -18.13 -2.00 -9.54
CA THR A 77 -17.59 -1.73 -8.21
C THR A 77 -17.00 -3.00 -7.61
N ALA A 78 -16.22 -2.87 -6.53
CA ALA A 78 -15.66 -4.01 -5.82
C ALA A 78 -16.72 -4.97 -5.22
N THR A 79 -17.99 -4.54 -5.13
CA THR A 79 -19.09 -5.38 -4.62
C THR A 79 -19.76 -6.24 -5.68
N ASP A 80 -19.44 -6.02 -6.96
CA ASP A 80 -20.07 -6.72 -8.08
C ASP A 80 -19.37 -8.04 -8.41
N PHE A 81 -18.15 -8.24 -7.92
CA PHE A 81 -17.32 -9.40 -8.15
C PHE A 81 -16.59 -9.81 -6.86
N GLN A 82 -16.00 -10.99 -6.90
CA GLN A 82 -15.03 -11.47 -5.93
C GLN A 82 -13.85 -12.04 -6.71
N PHE A 83 -12.70 -12.19 -6.05
CA PHE A 83 -11.56 -12.87 -6.65
C PHE A 83 -10.80 -13.66 -5.59
N ASP A 84 -10.04 -14.62 -6.06
CA ASP A 84 -9.11 -15.39 -5.25
C ASP A 84 -7.79 -15.61 -5.99
N VAL A 85 -6.77 -15.97 -5.22
CA VAL A 85 -5.39 -16.13 -5.68
C VAL A 85 -4.95 -17.58 -5.50
N TYR A 86 -4.35 -18.12 -6.54
CA TYR A 86 -3.99 -19.53 -6.68
C TYR A 86 -2.51 -19.68 -6.98
N LYS A 87 -1.97 -20.84 -6.63
CA LYS A 87 -0.56 -21.21 -6.85
C LYS A 87 -0.24 -21.42 -8.33
N ASP A 88 -1.21 -21.91 -9.08
CA ASP A 88 -1.06 -22.28 -10.48
C ASP A 88 -2.31 -21.92 -11.30
N ASN A 89 -2.22 -22.19 -12.60
CA ASN A 89 -3.32 -22.02 -13.55
C ASN A 89 -4.36 -23.16 -13.52
N GLN A 90 -4.31 -24.05 -12.52
CA GLN A 90 -5.23 -25.17 -12.34
C GLN A 90 -6.18 -24.96 -11.17
N GLY A 91 -5.97 -23.90 -10.37
CA GLY A 91 -6.79 -23.59 -9.20
C GLY A 91 -6.29 -24.22 -7.92
N THR A 92 -5.02 -24.62 -7.85
CA THR A 92 -4.43 -25.11 -6.61
C THR A 92 -4.39 -23.99 -5.58
N SER A 93 -4.91 -24.25 -4.38
CA SER A 93 -4.94 -23.29 -3.28
C SER A 93 -3.54 -22.77 -2.95
N LEU A 94 -3.45 -21.45 -2.74
CA LEU A 94 -2.25 -20.78 -2.30
C LEU A 94 -2.31 -20.55 -0.78
N THR A 95 -1.37 -21.12 -0.03
CA THR A 95 -1.25 -20.88 1.42
C THR A 95 -0.37 -19.66 1.68
N THR A 96 0.93 -19.78 1.40
CA THR A 96 1.92 -18.71 1.57
C THR A 96 2.92 -18.71 0.41
N ILE A 97 3.60 -17.58 0.22
CA ILE A 97 4.73 -17.43 -0.70
C ILE A 97 5.90 -16.70 -0.02
N ASN A 98 7.10 -16.88 -0.57
CA ASN A 98 8.29 -16.16 -0.17
C ASN A 98 8.61 -15.06 -1.21
N LEU A 99 8.35 -13.80 -0.85
CA LEU A 99 8.70 -12.63 -1.68
C LEU A 99 10.13 -12.12 -1.41
N GLU A 100 10.84 -12.62 -0.39
CA GLU A 100 12.22 -12.22 -0.09
C GLU A 100 13.23 -12.80 -1.09
N GLU A 101 12.96 -14.01 -1.60
CA GLU A 101 13.84 -14.70 -2.55
C GLU A 101 13.78 -14.10 -3.96
N GLY A 102 12.66 -13.47 -4.33
CA GLY A 102 12.49 -12.90 -5.66
C GLY A 102 11.04 -12.59 -6.00
N LYS A 103 10.82 -12.37 -7.29
CA LYS A 103 9.47 -12.23 -7.87
C LYS A 103 8.76 -13.58 -7.85
N VAL A 104 7.48 -13.57 -7.53
CA VAL A 104 6.67 -14.79 -7.47
C VAL A 104 5.47 -14.65 -8.41
N GLU A 105 5.24 -15.68 -9.22
CA GLU A 105 4.02 -15.79 -10.03
C GLU A 105 2.87 -16.34 -9.18
N VAL A 106 1.74 -15.65 -9.23
CA VAL A 106 0.45 -16.11 -8.70
C VAL A 106 -0.61 -16.03 -9.78
N TYR A 107 -1.73 -16.70 -9.56
CA TYR A 107 -2.81 -16.80 -10.55
C TYR A 107 -4.12 -16.30 -9.96
N VAL A 108 -4.73 -15.30 -10.57
CA VAL A 108 -5.96 -14.67 -10.07
C VAL A 108 -7.15 -15.19 -10.88
N GLN A 109 -8.21 -15.63 -10.19
CA GLN A 109 -9.50 -15.87 -10.82
C GLN A 109 -10.55 -14.91 -10.25
N ILE A 110 -11.28 -14.27 -11.15
CA ILE A 110 -12.36 -13.33 -10.84
C ILE A 110 -13.69 -14.01 -11.13
N THR A 111 -14.62 -13.95 -10.18
CA THR A 111 -15.97 -14.47 -10.32
C THR A 111 -17.00 -13.40 -9.93
N PRO A 112 -18.25 -13.47 -10.41
CA PRO A 112 -19.29 -12.53 -10.01
C PRO A 112 -19.60 -12.72 -8.53
N ALA A 113 -19.91 -11.63 -7.84
CA ALA A 113 -20.34 -11.71 -6.46
C ALA A 113 -21.71 -12.40 -6.39
N LYS A 114 -21.94 -13.15 -5.30
CA LYS A 114 -23.22 -13.84 -5.09
C LYS A 114 -24.38 -12.83 -5.17
N ASP A 115 -25.44 -13.20 -5.86
CA ASP A 115 -26.66 -12.40 -6.04
C ASP A 115 -26.46 -11.08 -6.83
N LYS A 116 -25.31 -10.89 -7.49
CA LYS A 116 -25.06 -9.78 -8.41
C LYS A 116 -25.10 -10.26 -9.86
N ASN A 117 -25.72 -9.46 -10.72
CA ASN A 117 -25.83 -9.72 -12.16
C ASN A 117 -25.13 -8.64 -13.01
N VAL A 118 -24.34 -7.78 -12.38
CA VAL A 118 -23.67 -6.63 -13.03
C VAL A 118 -22.57 -7.12 -13.97
N VAL A 119 -21.79 -8.10 -13.54
CA VAL A 119 -20.84 -8.86 -14.35
C VAL A 119 -21.23 -10.33 -14.39
N ILE A 120 -20.84 -11.05 -15.45
CA ILE A 120 -21.19 -12.46 -15.65
C ILE A 120 -19.96 -13.30 -16.00
N GLY A 121 -20.11 -14.63 -15.94
CA GLY A 121 -19.02 -15.56 -16.25
C GLY A 121 -17.86 -15.46 -15.25
N LYS A 122 -16.81 -16.26 -15.47
CA LYS A 122 -15.59 -16.22 -14.66
C LYS A 122 -14.39 -15.95 -15.56
N SER A 123 -13.37 -15.30 -15.02
CA SER A 123 -12.10 -15.19 -15.73
C SER A 123 -11.41 -16.56 -15.81
N GLU A 124 -10.43 -16.66 -16.71
CA GLU A 124 -9.38 -17.67 -16.58
C GLU A 124 -8.49 -17.37 -15.37
N TYR A 125 -7.54 -18.24 -15.11
CA TYR A 125 -6.47 -18.00 -14.13
C TYR A 125 -5.44 -17.04 -14.71
N ILE A 126 -5.55 -15.76 -14.36
CA ILE A 126 -4.71 -14.68 -14.89
C ILE A 126 -3.41 -14.66 -14.10
N LYS A 127 -2.29 -14.91 -14.78
CA LYS A 127 -0.95 -14.83 -14.19
C LYS A 127 -0.62 -13.39 -13.80
N VAL A 128 -0.18 -13.20 -12.55
CA VAL A 128 0.35 -11.94 -12.02
C VAL A 128 1.71 -12.22 -11.37
N THR A 129 2.74 -11.48 -11.79
CA THR A 129 4.07 -11.55 -11.17
C THR A 129 4.16 -10.51 -10.07
N LEU A 130 4.14 -10.95 -8.82
CA LEU A 130 4.33 -10.09 -7.66
C LEU A 130 5.79 -9.62 -7.58
N PRO A 131 6.04 -8.36 -7.22
CA PRO A 131 7.39 -7.85 -7.05
C PRO A 131 8.08 -8.58 -5.89
N LYS A 132 9.42 -8.65 -5.94
CA LYS A 132 10.20 -9.04 -4.77
C LYS A 132 9.89 -8.08 -3.62
N TYR A 133 9.93 -8.56 -2.38
CA TYR A 133 9.83 -7.71 -1.22
C TYR A 133 10.89 -6.59 -1.26
N GLY A 134 10.45 -5.34 -1.08
CA GLY A 134 11.30 -4.14 -1.23
C GLY A 134 11.61 -3.74 -2.68
N GLU A 135 11.22 -4.51 -3.69
CA GLU A 135 11.32 -4.09 -5.09
C GLU A 135 10.11 -3.22 -5.46
N GLY A 136 10.32 -1.92 -5.63
CA GLY A 136 9.27 -0.96 -5.94
C GLY A 136 9.76 0.49 -5.85
N LYS A 137 8.89 1.46 -6.14
CA LYS A 137 9.21 2.87 -5.84
C LYS A 137 9.42 3.02 -4.34
N LYS A 138 10.64 3.38 -3.94
CA LYS A 138 10.98 3.76 -2.57
C LYS A 138 9.96 4.78 -2.07
N VAL A 139 9.46 4.57 -0.86
CA VAL A 139 8.57 5.54 -0.22
C VAL A 139 9.40 6.69 0.30
N ASP A 140 9.11 7.91 -0.15
CA ASP A 140 9.77 9.11 0.35
C ASP A 140 9.34 9.40 1.79
N ILE A 141 10.30 9.46 2.71
CA ILE A 141 10.08 9.70 4.15
C ILE A 141 10.25 11.16 4.55
N SER A 142 10.44 12.08 3.60
CA SER A 142 10.80 13.49 3.90
C SER A 142 9.74 14.29 4.69
N ASP A 143 8.50 13.83 4.74
CA ASP A 143 7.36 14.43 5.47
C ASP A 143 6.96 13.65 6.74
N VAL A 144 7.73 12.63 7.12
CA VAL A 144 7.45 11.83 8.32
C VAL A 144 7.59 12.71 9.57
N THR A 145 6.62 12.58 10.47
CA THR A 145 6.63 13.25 11.78
C THR A 145 6.80 12.22 12.89
N VAL A 146 7.69 12.53 13.84
CA VAL A 146 7.95 11.73 15.03
C VAL A 146 7.55 12.55 16.24
N ALA A 147 6.80 11.97 17.16
CA ALA A 147 6.42 12.63 18.40
C ALA A 147 7.67 12.98 19.23
N ASP A 148 7.59 14.02 20.07
CA ASP A 148 8.70 14.48 20.90
C ASP A 148 9.38 13.32 21.64
N GLN A 149 10.72 13.29 21.59
CA GLN A 149 11.53 12.25 22.23
C GLN A 149 12.48 12.86 23.25
N ASN A 150 12.66 12.16 24.36
CA ASN A 150 13.65 12.46 25.37
C ASN A 150 14.72 11.36 25.37
N VAL A 151 15.98 11.74 25.27
CA VAL A 151 17.12 10.81 25.25
C VAL A 151 18.04 11.14 26.42
N ALA A 152 18.27 10.14 27.27
CA ALA A 152 19.21 10.24 28.39
C ALA A 152 20.53 9.55 28.02
N ILE A 153 21.63 10.29 28.09
CA ILE A 153 22.98 9.76 27.83
C ILE A 153 23.78 9.65 29.14
N LYS A 154 24.68 8.67 29.19
CA LYS A 154 25.65 8.51 30.29
C LYS A 154 27.02 8.99 29.83
N VAL A 155 27.63 9.89 30.60
CA VAL A 155 28.90 10.55 30.25
C VAL A 155 29.79 10.67 31.49
N VAL A 156 31.07 11.01 31.30
CA VAL A 156 31.98 11.25 32.43
C VAL A 156 31.61 12.54 33.18
N ASN A 157 31.39 13.64 32.44
CA ASN A 157 31.02 14.93 33.01
C ASN A 157 29.83 15.56 32.25
N PRO A 158 28.62 15.60 32.85
CA PRO A 158 27.44 16.23 32.25
C PRO A 158 27.57 17.72 31.93
N GLU A 159 28.49 18.44 32.57
CA GLU A 159 28.77 19.86 32.28
C GLU A 159 29.64 20.05 31.03
N GLN A 160 30.31 18.99 30.56
CA GLN A 160 31.33 19.03 29.52
C GLN A 160 31.19 17.85 28.55
N VAL A 161 29.95 17.59 28.11
CA VAL A 161 29.65 16.54 27.11
C VAL A 161 30.45 16.81 25.83
N LYS A 162 31.13 15.78 25.35
CA LYS A 162 31.93 15.83 24.12
C LYS A 162 31.14 15.35 22.92
N LYS A 163 31.62 15.67 21.71
CA LYS A 163 30.96 15.22 20.47
C LYS A 163 30.80 13.70 20.41
N VAL A 164 31.79 12.95 20.91
CA VAL A 164 31.76 11.49 20.96
C VAL A 164 30.67 10.94 21.88
N ASP A 165 30.38 11.61 23.00
CA ASP A 165 29.33 11.21 23.94
C ASP A 165 27.95 11.30 23.28
N LEU A 166 27.74 12.30 22.43
CA LEU A 166 26.50 12.52 21.70
C LEU A 166 26.22 11.43 20.64
N ASN A 167 27.20 10.59 20.30
CA ASN A 167 26.94 9.44 19.43
C ASN A 167 25.97 8.43 20.08
N ALA A 168 25.84 8.43 21.41
CA ALA A 168 24.85 7.62 22.13
C ALA A 168 23.41 7.98 21.73
N VAL A 169 23.15 9.22 21.28
CA VAL A 169 21.82 9.62 20.78
C VAL A 169 21.49 8.87 19.49
N ASN A 170 22.47 8.65 18.62
CA ASN A 170 22.27 7.99 17.32
C ASN A 170 21.93 6.50 17.47
N THR A 171 22.32 5.90 18.59
CA THR A 171 22.15 4.47 18.88
C THR A 171 21.11 4.22 19.97
N ASP A 172 20.41 5.27 20.44
CA ASP A 172 19.35 5.14 21.43
C ASP A 172 18.20 4.27 20.90
N LYS A 173 17.90 3.19 21.63
CA LYS A 173 16.92 2.20 21.20
C LYS A 173 15.50 2.74 21.17
N ASN A 174 15.14 3.65 22.08
CA ASN A 174 13.79 4.19 22.16
C ASN A 174 13.54 5.15 21.00
N LEU A 175 14.50 6.03 20.71
CA LEU A 175 14.48 6.91 19.56
C LEU A 175 14.41 6.11 18.25
N ALA A 176 15.27 5.10 18.07
CA ALA A 176 15.27 4.27 16.88
C ALA A 176 13.92 3.56 16.66
N ASN A 177 13.32 3.03 17.73
CA ASN A 177 11.99 2.40 17.68
C ASN A 177 10.88 3.41 17.36
N ALA A 178 10.91 4.61 17.93
CA ALA A 178 9.94 5.66 17.66
C ALA A 178 10.01 6.11 16.18
N VAL A 179 11.21 6.33 15.67
CA VAL A 179 11.48 6.65 14.27
C VAL A 179 10.97 5.54 13.34
N LEU A 180 11.32 4.28 13.60
CA LEU A 180 10.87 3.15 12.80
C LEU A 180 9.34 3.05 12.77
N LYS A 181 8.67 3.17 13.92
CA LYS A 181 7.20 3.15 13.99
C LYS A 181 6.57 4.28 13.19
N ALA A 182 7.15 5.48 13.21
CA ALA A 182 6.66 6.62 12.44
C ALA A 182 6.83 6.38 10.93
N ILE A 183 7.98 5.89 10.51
CA ILE A 183 8.24 5.52 9.10
C ILE A 183 7.26 4.43 8.66
N GLN A 184 7.03 3.40 9.48
CA GLN A 184 6.15 2.26 9.15
C GLN A 184 4.68 2.65 8.96
N LYS A 185 4.22 3.79 9.50
CA LYS A 185 2.89 4.35 9.19
C LYS A 185 2.76 4.78 7.73
N LYS A 186 3.87 5.15 7.08
CA LYS A 186 3.93 5.59 5.68
C LYS A 186 4.49 4.51 4.76
N ALA A 187 5.50 3.78 5.22
CA ALA A 187 6.23 2.74 4.50
C ALA A 187 6.22 1.46 5.34
N LEU A 188 5.14 0.69 5.26
CA LEU A 188 4.90 -0.48 6.12
C LEU A 188 6.06 -1.47 6.16
N ASN A 189 6.75 -1.63 5.03
CA ASN A 189 7.84 -2.57 4.83
C ASN A 189 9.22 -2.05 5.31
N ALA A 190 9.30 -0.81 5.81
CA ALA A 190 10.54 -0.25 6.31
C ALA A 190 11.03 -1.00 7.54
N VAL A 191 12.34 -1.21 7.62
CA VAL A 191 13.05 -1.85 8.74
C VAL A 191 14.17 -0.96 9.27
N ALA A 192 14.69 -1.24 10.47
CA ALA A 192 15.73 -0.41 11.09
C ALA A 192 17.02 -0.31 10.25
N SER A 193 17.33 -1.32 9.44
CA SER A 193 18.49 -1.29 8.54
C SER A 193 18.34 -0.31 7.38
N ASP A 194 17.12 0.13 7.05
CA ASP A 194 16.83 1.01 5.91
C ASP A 194 17.24 2.46 6.12
N PHE A 195 17.47 2.89 7.37
CA PHE A 195 17.83 4.27 7.67
C PHE A 195 19.03 4.35 8.61
N GLU A 196 19.55 5.55 8.74
CA GLU A 196 20.55 5.93 9.72
C GLU A 196 20.07 7.15 10.51
N ILE A 197 20.51 7.22 11.76
CA ILE A 197 20.25 8.34 12.66
C ILE A 197 21.58 9.04 12.91
N THR A 198 21.61 10.35 12.68
CA THR A 198 22.74 11.22 13.04
C THR A 198 22.23 12.41 13.82
N ASN A 199 23.11 13.09 14.55
CA ASN A 199 22.74 14.28 15.30
C ASN A 199 23.78 15.39 15.15
N ASN A 200 23.33 16.64 15.24
CA ASN A 200 24.18 17.81 15.16
C ASN A 200 24.50 18.42 16.53
N GLY A 201 24.30 17.69 17.64
CA GLY A 201 24.47 18.23 18.98
C GLY A 201 25.87 18.82 19.20
N GLU A 202 25.93 19.92 19.93
CA GLU A 202 27.17 20.65 20.22
C GLU A 202 27.72 20.27 21.60
N GLU A 203 29.02 20.43 21.81
CA GLU A 203 29.63 20.17 23.12
C GLU A 203 29.10 21.13 24.21
N GLY A 204 29.14 20.72 25.48
CA GLY A 204 28.85 21.60 26.62
C GLY A 204 28.01 20.95 27.71
N ASP A 205 27.28 21.78 28.45
CA ASP A 205 26.46 21.35 29.58
C ASP A 205 25.12 20.76 29.11
N TYR A 206 24.83 19.53 29.53
CA TYR A 206 23.58 18.79 29.30
C TYR A 206 22.94 18.31 30.61
N LYS A 207 23.27 18.89 31.77
CA LYS A 207 22.56 18.60 33.03
C LYS A 207 21.07 18.92 32.92
N ALA A 208 20.74 19.99 32.20
CA ALA A 208 19.38 20.31 31.79
C ALA A 208 19.12 19.80 30.37
N ALA A 209 17.84 19.53 30.06
CA ALA A 209 17.44 19.06 28.75
C ALA A 209 17.75 20.11 27.67
N LYS A 210 18.47 19.71 26.63
CA LYS A 210 18.77 20.56 25.46
C LYS A 210 18.17 19.97 24.20
N ASP A 211 17.68 20.85 23.34
CA ASP A 211 17.19 20.45 22.03
C ASP A 211 18.38 20.12 21.12
N VAL A 212 18.40 18.89 20.61
CA VAL A 212 19.37 18.39 19.65
C VAL A 212 18.62 18.01 18.39
N LYS A 213 19.10 18.48 17.23
CA LYS A 213 18.48 18.13 15.95
C LYS A 213 19.08 16.82 15.45
N VAL A 214 18.20 15.85 15.31
CA VAL A 214 18.49 14.53 14.77
C VAL A 214 18.04 14.50 13.32
N THR A 215 18.91 13.99 12.45
CA THR A 215 18.60 13.72 11.05
C THR A 215 18.38 12.22 10.91
N VAL A 216 17.24 11.85 10.34
CA VAL A 216 16.93 10.48 9.92
C VAL A 216 17.01 10.44 8.41
N LYS A 217 17.92 9.62 7.88
CA LYS A 217 18.16 9.53 6.44
C LYS A 217 17.99 8.08 5.97
N ALA A 218 17.25 7.89 4.88
CA ALA A 218 17.21 6.59 4.21
C ALA A 218 18.60 6.26 3.62
N LYS A 219 19.07 5.04 3.85
CA LYS A 219 20.34 4.58 3.26
C LYS A 219 20.18 4.39 1.76
N ASP A 220 21.26 4.63 1.03
CA ASP A 220 21.26 4.52 -0.44
C ASP A 220 20.85 3.11 -0.91
N ASN A 221 21.27 2.09 -0.16
CA ASN A 221 20.95 0.68 -0.40
C ASN A 221 19.60 0.23 0.19
N SER A 222 18.82 1.13 0.82
CA SER A 222 17.47 0.79 1.25
C SER A 222 16.60 0.45 0.03
N ALA A 223 15.90 -0.67 0.11
CA ALA A 223 14.93 -1.06 -0.90
C ALA A 223 13.56 -0.38 -0.67
N ASN A 224 13.25 -0.01 0.58
CA ASN A 224 11.89 0.36 0.97
C ASN A 224 11.64 1.88 0.99
N ILE A 225 12.66 2.68 1.33
CA ILE A 225 12.49 4.11 1.59
C ILE A 225 13.58 4.97 0.95
N SER A 226 13.27 6.25 0.75
CA SER A 226 14.17 7.29 0.25
C SER A 226 13.93 8.62 0.98
N GLY A 227 14.87 9.55 0.87
CA GLY A 227 14.72 10.89 1.46
C GLY A 227 15.24 10.97 2.89
N GLU A 228 14.99 12.12 3.52
CA GLU A 228 15.45 12.41 4.87
C GLU A 228 14.48 13.37 5.57
N PHE A 229 14.40 13.27 6.89
CA PHE A 229 13.66 14.23 7.71
C PHE A 229 14.45 14.54 8.99
N LYS A 230 14.01 15.60 9.69
CA LYS A 230 14.66 16.09 10.91
C LYS A 230 13.67 16.06 12.08
N VAL A 231 14.14 15.63 13.24
CA VAL A 231 13.40 15.63 14.50
C VAL A 231 14.22 16.36 15.57
N ASN A 232 13.55 17.17 16.39
CA ASN A 232 14.18 17.75 17.57
C ASN A 232 13.98 16.79 18.74
N VAL A 233 15.06 16.41 19.42
CA VAL A 233 15.02 15.54 20.60
C VAL A 233 15.57 16.29 21.81
N LYS A 234 15.00 16.06 22.99
CA LYS A 234 15.51 16.63 24.25
C LYS A 234 16.55 15.69 24.85
N VAL A 235 17.80 16.14 24.93
CA VAL A 235 18.91 15.35 25.45
C VAL A 235 19.30 15.82 26.84
N THR A 236 19.45 14.88 27.77
CA THR A 236 20.00 15.11 29.12
C THR A 236 21.17 14.15 29.38
N ALA A 237 22.18 14.60 30.11
CA ALA A 237 23.34 13.80 30.47
C ALA A 237 23.41 13.51 31.97
N THR A 238 23.80 12.29 32.32
CA THR A 238 24.05 11.85 33.71
C THR A 238 25.42 11.21 33.81
N VAL A 239 26.00 11.22 35.02
CA VAL A 239 27.31 10.60 35.27
C VAL A 239 27.21 9.09 35.05
N ALA A 240 28.12 8.54 34.26
CA ALA A 240 28.27 7.10 34.10
C ALA A 240 28.71 6.48 35.44
N THR A 241 27.95 5.50 35.94
CA THR A 241 28.36 4.74 37.13
C THR A 241 29.64 3.97 36.80
N PRO A 242 30.71 4.04 37.62
CA PRO A 242 31.90 3.22 37.40
C PRO A 242 31.49 1.75 37.32
N ALA A 243 32.01 1.02 36.34
CA ALA A 243 31.90 -0.43 36.35
C ALA A 243 32.62 -0.96 37.60
N ALA A 244 31.89 -1.73 38.41
CA ALA A 244 32.44 -2.42 39.58
C ALA A 244 33.37 -3.57 39.16
#